data_AF-C4KK38-F1
#
_entry.id   AF-C4KK38-F1
#
_cell.length_a   1.000
_cell.length_b   1.000
_cell.length_c   1.000
_cell.angle_alpha   90.00
_cell.angle_beta   90.00
_cell.angle_gamma   90.00
#
_symmetry.space_group_name_H-M   'P 1'
#
loop_
_entity.id
_entity.type
_entity.pdbx_description
1 polymer ?
#
loop_
_entity_poly.entity_id
_entity_poly.type
_entity_poly.pdbx_seq_one_letter_code
_entity_poly.pdbx_strand_id
1 'polypeptide(L)' 'MKREGDVVIMNAPGGGVIKLKLEGHTLRVKEIQGGSERARYEIKLNDQEYDTVRNVLKNAKSDEEVLQLFAGVIR' A
#
# COMPACT_ATOMS: atom_id res chain seq x y z
N MET A 1 -2.22 11.51 -0.64
CA MET A 1 -1.24 10.67 -1.37
C MET A 1 0.07 11.40 -1.69
N LYS A 2 1.21 10.72 -1.52
CA LYS A 2 2.52 11.10 -2.06
C LYS A 2 3.16 9.87 -2.71
N ARG A 3 3.91 10.06 -3.80
CA ARG A 3 4.64 8.99 -4.50
C ARG A 3 6.13 9.29 -4.50
N GLU A 4 6.95 8.29 -4.17
CA GLU A 4 8.41 8.37 -4.15
C GLU A 4 8.96 7.09 -4.79
N GLY A 5 9.20 7.12 -6.11
CA GLY A 5 9.58 5.93 -6.87
C GLY A 5 8.50 4.84 -6.77
N ASP A 6 8.88 3.65 -6.28
CA ASP A 6 7.98 2.51 -6.05
C ASP A 6 7.22 2.56 -4.71
N VAL A 7 7.34 3.67 -3.98
CA VAL A 7 6.68 3.88 -2.68
C VAL A 7 5.46 4.79 -2.84
N VAL A 8 4.32 4.33 -2.33
CA VAL A 8 3.09 5.14 -2.20
C VAL A 8 2.84 5.39 -0.73
N ILE A 9 2.64 6.66 -0.36
CA ILE A 9 2.37 7.11 1.00
C ILE A 9 0.99 7.76 1.02
N MET A 10 0.10 7.30 1.89
CA MET A 10 -1.27 7.80 1.99
C MET A 10 -1.69 8.00 3.44
N ASN A 11 -2.78 8.74 3.64
CA ASN A 11 -3.39 8.88 4.95
C ASN A 11 -4.28 7.67 5.22
N ALA A 12 -4.15 7.09 6.41
CA ALA A 12 -5.02 6.02 6.90
C ALA A 12 -6.30 6.61 7.53
N PRO A 13 -7.42 5.89 7.48
CA PRO A 13 -8.55 6.16 8.38
C PRO A 13 -8.07 6.17 9.84
N GLY A 14 -8.39 7.22 10.61
CA GLY A 14 -7.92 7.37 12.00
C GLY A 14 -6.63 8.17 12.19
N GLY A 15 -6.20 8.93 11.17
CA GLY A 15 -5.11 9.92 11.29
C GLY A 15 -3.71 9.32 11.23
N GLY A 16 -3.59 8.05 10.81
CA GLY A 16 -2.31 7.42 10.52
C GLY A 16 -1.81 7.70 9.10
N VAL A 17 -0.64 7.18 8.79
CA VAL A 17 -0.02 7.18 7.46
C VAL A 17 0.29 5.74 7.09
N ILE A 18 -0.16 5.30 5.91
CA ILE A 18 0.19 4.01 5.34
C ILE A 18 1.26 4.22 4.27
N LYS A 19 2.36 3.47 4.37
CA LYS A 19 3.39 3.39 3.34
C LYS A 19 3.32 2.03 2.67
N LEU A 20 3.14 2.03 1.36
CA LEU A 20 3.15 0.85 0.51
C LEU A 20 4.41 0.86 -0.35
N LYS A 21 5.07 -0.29 -0.47
CA LYS A 21 6.19 -0.49 -1.38
C LYS A 21 6.05 -1.83 -2.06
N LEU A 22 6.07 -1.84 -3.38
CA LEU A 22 6.07 -3.07 -4.16
C LEU A 22 7.52 -3.45 -4.51
N GLU A 23 7.98 -4.61 -4.05
CA GLU A 23 9.31 -5.17 -4.33
C GLU A 23 9.17 -6.57 -4.93
N GLY A 24 9.30 -6.67 -6.25
CA GLY A 24 8.94 -7.89 -6.96
C GLY A 24 7.50 -8.30 -6.66
N HIS A 25 7.27 -9.57 -6.37
CA HIS A 25 5.95 -10.11 -5.99
C HIS A 25 5.60 -9.91 -4.50
N THR A 26 6.27 -8.99 -3.80
CA THR A 26 5.99 -8.71 -2.38
C THR A 26 5.52 -7.27 -2.21
N LEU A 27 4.31 -7.12 -1.68
CA LEU A 27 3.79 -5.83 -1.23
C LEU A 27 4.12 -5.64 0.25
N ARG A 28 4.98 -4.68 0.54
CA ARG A 28 5.30 -4.26 1.91
C ARG A 28 4.40 -3.11 2.31
N VAL A 29 3.75 -3.25 3.45
CA VAL A 29 2.86 -2.24 4.01
C VAL A 29 3.31 -1.89 5.41
N LYS A 30 3.45 -0.59 5.67
CA LYS A 30 3.84 -0.05 6.97
C LYS A 30 2.84 1.00 7.39
N GLU A 31 2.18 0.76 8.52
CA GLU A 31 1.26 1.69 9.15
C GLU A 31 2.01 2.48 10.22
N ILE A 32 1.88 3.80 10.15
CA ILE A 32 2.51 4.75 11.07
C ILE A 32 1.40 5.57 11.71
N GLN A 33 1.36 5.63 13.03
CA GLN A 33 0.40 6.47 13.76
C GLN A 33 1.13 7.25 14.85
N GLY A 34 0.88 8.56 14.94
CA GLY A 34 1.56 9.41 15.92
C GLY A 34 3.08 9.40 15.83
N GLY A 35 3.64 9.21 14.63
CA GLY A 35 5.10 9.14 14.40
C GLY A 35 5.74 7.79 14.72
N SER A 36 4.98 6.82 15.23
CA SER A 36 5.47 5.47 15.53
C SER A 36 4.94 4.43 14.54
N GLU A 37 5.75 3.41 14.23
CA GLU A 37 5.30 2.25 13.45
C GLU A 37 4.30 1.45 14.30
N ARG A 38 3.06 1.35 13.81
CA ARG A 38 1.99 0.59 14.46
C ARG A 38 1.95 -0.85 13.96
N ALA A 39 2.11 -1.04 12.66
CA ALA A 39 2.05 -2.35 12.04
C ALA A 39 2.91 -2.43 10.79
N ARG A 40 3.35 -3.65 10.47
CA ARG A 40 4.07 -3.98 9.24
C ARG A 40 3.54 -5.29 8.70
N TYR A 41 3.22 -5.30 7.42
CA TYR A 41 2.75 -6.46 6.69
C TYR A 41 3.63 -6.68 5.46
N GLU A 42 3.95 -7.94 5.19
CA GLU A 42 4.58 -8.35 3.94
C GLU A 42 3.67 -9.36 3.28
N ILE A 43 3.09 -8.96 2.15
CA ILE A 43 2.10 -9.77 1.44
C ILE A 43 2.76 -10.30 0.18
N LYS A 44 2.86 -11.62 0.07
CA LYS A 44 3.30 -12.27 -1.16
C LYS A 44 2.12 -12.33 -2.12
N LEU A 45 2.32 -11.73 -3.28
CA LEU A 45 1.34 -11.66 -4.36
C LEU A 45 1.61 -12.80 -5.34
N ASN A 46 0.54 -13.40 -5.87
CA ASN A 46 0.64 -14.18 -7.11
C ASN A 46 0.74 -13.24 -8.33
N ASP A 47 0.97 -13.79 -9.53
CA ASP A 47 1.18 -12.99 -10.75
C ASP A 47 0.00 -12.05 -11.04
N GLN A 48 -1.25 -12.50 -10.84
CA GLN A 48 -2.44 -11.70 -11.07
C GLN A 48 -2.60 -10.56 -10.04
N GLU A 49 -2.34 -10.87 -8.76
CA GLU A 49 -2.34 -9.89 -7.68
C GLU A 49 -1.22 -8.86 -7.88
N TYR A 50 -0.04 -9.31 -8.31
CA TYR A 50 1.09 -8.45 -8.63
C TYR A 50 0.75 -7.45 -9.73
N ASP A 51 0.21 -7.90 -10.85
CA ASP A 51 -0.17 -7.02 -11.96
C ASP A 51 -1.25 -6.01 -11.53
N THR A 52 -2.22 -6.47 -10.73
CA THR A 52 -3.28 -5.61 -10.18
C THR A 52 -2.70 -4.54 -9.25
N VAL A 53 -1.89 -4.94 -8.26
CA VAL A 53 -1.26 -4.04 -7.30
C VAL A 53 -0.34 -3.05 -8.01
N ARG A 54 0.49 -3.52 -8.94
CA ARG A 54 1.38 -2.69 -9.74
C ARG A 54 0.60 -1.64 -10.53
N ASN A 55 -0.49 -2.04 -11.17
CA ASN A 55 -1.33 -1.14 -11.96
C ASN A 55 -1.97 -0.06 -11.08
N VAL A 56 -2.52 -0.44 -9.92
CA VAL A 56 -3.14 0.50 -8.98
C VAL A 56 -2.11 1.45 -8.39
N LEU A 57 -0.96 0.97 -7.90
CA LEU A 57 0.06 1.85 -7.32
C LEU A 57 0.56 2.89 -8.35
N LYS A 58 0.69 2.48 -9.62
CA LYS A 58 1.10 3.36 -10.73
C LYS A 58 0.03 4.35 -11.15
N ASN A 59 -1.24 3.93 -11.21
CA ASN A 59 -2.30 4.70 -11.87
C ASN A 59 -3.36 5.31 -10.93
N ALA A 60 -3.38 4.94 -9.65
CA ALA A 60 -4.36 5.48 -8.69
C ALA A 60 -4.32 7.01 -8.65
N LYS A 61 -5.48 7.63 -8.52
CA LYS A 61 -5.64 9.09 -8.44
C LYS A 61 -6.00 9.55 -7.03
N SER A 62 -6.51 8.64 -6.19
CA SER A 62 -6.90 8.92 -4.82
C SER A 62 -6.29 7.95 -3.81
N ASP A 63 -6.26 8.37 -2.54
CA ASP A 63 -5.88 7.49 -1.42
C ASP A 63 -6.89 6.31 -1.28
N GLU A 64 -8.15 6.55 -1.61
CA GLU A 64 -9.25 5.57 -1.49
C GLU A 64 -9.09 4.38 -2.45
N GLU A 65 -8.67 4.62 -3.69
CA GLU A 65 -8.39 3.54 -4.67
C GLU A 65 -7.29 2.60 -4.17
N VAL A 66 -6.28 3.15 -3.48
CA VAL A 66 -5.16 2.36 -2.96
C VAL A 66 -5.53 1.62 -1.67
N LEU A 67 -6.38 2.22 -0.83
CA LEU A 67 -6.93 1.55 0.36
C LEU A 67 -7.82 0.36 0.00
N GLN A 68 -8.64 0.47 -1.06
CA GLN A 68 -9.47 -0.63 -1.54
C GLN A 68 -8.64 -1.82 -2.02
N LEU A 69 -7.53 -1.56 -2.71
CA LEU A 69 -6.55 -2.60 -3.07
C LEU A 69 -6.01 -3.32 -1.83
N PHE A 70 -5.60 -2.57 -0.80
CA PHE A 70 -5.07 -3.14 0.43
C PHE A 70 -6.08 -4.05 1.13
N ALA A 71 -7.34 -3.61 1.23
CA ALA A 71 -8.42 -4.40 1.80
C ALA A 71 -8.74 -5.68 0.98
N GLY A 72 -8.54 -5.65 -0.34
CA GLY A 72 -8.76 -6.82 -1.20
C GLY A 72 -7.61 -7.84 -1.20
N VAL A 73 -6.40 -7.41 -0.86
CA VAL A 73 -5.16 -8.21 -0.91
C VAL A 73 -4.80 -8.80 0.46
N ILE A 74 -5.18 -8.15 1.57
CA ILE A 74 -5.17 -8.79 2.90
C ILE A 74 -6.43 -9.64 3.02
N ARG A 75 -6.31 -10.94 2.75
CA ARG A 75 -7.30 -11.93 3.19
C ARG A 75 -6.98 -12.44 4.58
#